data_AF-A0A1E4TPP8-F1
#
_entry.id   AF-A0A1E4TPP8-F1
#
_cell.length_a   1.000
_cell.length_b   1.000
_cell.length_c   1.000
_cell.angle_alpha   90.00
_cell.angle_beta   90.00
_cell.angle_gamma   90.00
#
_symmetry.space_group_name_H-M   'P 1'
#
loop_
_entity.id
_entity.type
_entity.pdbx_description
1 polymer ?
#
loop_
_entity_poly.entity_id
_entity_poly.type
_entity_poly.pdbx_seq_one_letter_code
_entity_poly.pdbx_strand_id
1 'polypeptide(L)'
;IRRGNVCGDSKNDPPKGCDSFAAQVIVLNHPGQISAGYSPVLDCHTAHIACKFDTLIEKIDRRTGKKLEENPKFVKSGDACIVKMVPTKPMCVEAYSDYPPLGRFAVRDMRQTVAVGVIKSVEKSDKAGKVTKAAQKAAKK
;
A
#
# COMPACT_ATOMS: atom_id res chain seq x y z
N ILE A 1 16.26 0.53 -13.17
CA ILE A 1 15.99 0.26 -11.74
C ILE A 1 16.22 1.53 -10.94
N ARG A 2 15.44 1.76 -9.87
CA ARG A 2 15.52 2.92 -8.99
C ARG A 2 15.23 2.49 -7.55
N ARG A 3 15.59 3.33 -6.57
CA ARG A 3 15.19 3.13 -5.17
C ARG A 3 13.66 2.98 -5.08
N GLY A 4 13.20 2.01 -4.31
CA GLY A 4 11.78 1.64 -4.21
C GLY A 4 11.34 0.55 -5.19
N ASN A 5 12.18 0.12 -6.14
CA ASN A 5 11.89 -1.10 -6.91
C ASN A 5 12.18 -2.35 -6.06
N VAL A 6 11.35 -3.38 -6.25
CA VAL A 6 11.49 -4.68 -5.61
C VAL A 6 12.04 -5.66 -6.63
N CYS A 7 13.05 -6.45 -6.25
CA CYS A 7 13.64 -7.49 -7.08
C CYS A 7 13.28 -8.85 -6.47
N GLY A 8 12.89 -9.79 -7.32
CA GLY A 8 12.60 -11.17 -6.95
C GLY A 8 12.98 -12.11 -8.09
N ASP A 9 12.99 -13.41 -7.80
CA ASP A 9 13.28 -14.43 -8.80
C ASP A 9 12.10 -14.55 -9.78
N SER A 10 12.39 -14.52 -11.08
CA SER A 10 11.41 -14.76 -12.14
C SER A 10 10.69 -16.12 -12.06
N LYS A 11 11.28 -17.11 -11.38
CA LYS A 11 10.75 -18.47 -11.27
C LYS A 11 9.93 -18.72 -10.00
N ASN A 12 10.00 -17.82 -9.01
CA ASN A 12 9.37 -18.01 -7.71
C ASN A 12 8.69 -16.73 -7.25
N ASP A 13 7.40 -16.62 -7.56
CA ASP A 13 6.52 -15.46 -7.32
C ASP A 13 7.18 -14.10 -7.63
N PRO A 14 7.36 -13.75 -8.91
CA PRO A 14 8.01 -12.49 -9.27
C PRO A 14 7.18 -11.30 -8.78
N PRO A 15 7.82 -10.28 -8.18
CA PRO A 15 7.12 -9.09 -7.69
C PRO A 15 6.45 -8.37 -8.85
N LYS A 16 5.18 -7.99 -8.67
CA LYS A 16 4.38 -7.28 -9.65
C LYS A 16 4.07 -5.86 -9.20
N GLY A 17 3.81 -4.98 -10.16
CA GLY A 17 3.24 -3.68 -9.86
C GLY A 17 1.88 -3.83 -9.17
N CYS A 18 1.46 -2.81 -8.44
CA CYS A 18 0.17 -2.74 -7.78
C CYS A 18 -0.67 -1.63 -8.44
N ASP A 19 -1.88 -1.97 -8.86
CA ASP A 19 -2.86 -1.00 -9.36
C ASP A 19 -3.66 -0.38 -8.20
N SER A 20 -4.03 -1.21 -7.21
CA SER A 20 -4.61 -0.73 -5.95
C SER A 20 -4.36 -1.74 -4.82
N PHE A 21 -4.53 -1.32 -3.58
CA PHE A 21 -4.41 -2.22 -2.42
C PHE A 21 -5.38 -1.82 -1.31
N ALA A 22 -5.89 -2.82 -0.60
CA ALA A 22 -6.67 -2.60 0.62
C ALA A 22 -5.75 -2.69 1.82
N ALA A 23 -5.76 -1.67 2.67
CA ALA A 23 -4.94 -1.62 3.85
C ALA A 23 -5.74 -1.24 5.09
N GLN A 24 -5.37 -1.86 6.21
CA GLN A 24 -5.80 -1.43 7.52
C GLN A 24 -4.90 -0.28 7.96
N VAL A 25 -5.49 0.89 8.18
CA VAL A 25 -4.80 2.14 8.54
C VAL A 25 -5.26 2.58 9.91
N ILE A 26 -4.32 2.94 10.77
CA ILE A 26 -4.56 3.54 12.08
C ILE A 26 -4.10 4.99 12.01
N VAL A 27 -5.02 5.91 12.21
CA VAL A 27 -4.73 7.35 12.24
C VAL A 27 -4.11 7.71 13.58
N LEU A 28 -2.96 8.38 13.53
CA LEU A 28 -2.23 8.83 14.71
C LEU A 28 -2.65 10.27 15.05
N ASN A 29 -1.72 11.22 15.02
CA ASN A 29 -1.95 12.63 15.35
C ASN A 29 -2.11 13.47 14.08
N HIS A 30 -3.23 13.31 13.39
CA HIS A 30 -3.59 14.18 12.27
C HIS A 30 -4.40 15.39 12.78
N PRO A 31 -4.04 16.65 12.45
CA PRO A 31 -4.72 17.84 12.98
C PRO A 31 -6.13 18.06 12.41
N GLY A 32 -6.46 17.41 11.29
CA GLY A 32 -7.77 17.47 10.65
C GLY A 32 -8.46 16.12 10.52
N GLN A 33 -9.37 16.01 9.56
CA GLN A 33 -10.06 14.78 9.21
C GLN A 33 -9.53 14.24 7.87
N ILE A 34 -9.42 12.92 7.74
CA ILE A 34 -9.05 12.25 6.49
C ILE A 34 -10.33 11.77 5.81
N SER A 35 -10.53 12.19 4.56
CA SER A 35 -11.68 11.80 3.74
C SER A 35 -11.20 11.11 2.46
N ALA A 36 -12.13 10.48 1.73
CA ALA A 36 -11.85 9.99 0.39
C ALA A 36 -11.29 11.10 -0.51
N GLY A 37 -10.26 10.78 -1.30
CA GLY A 37 -9.50 11.74 -2.10
C GLY A 37 -8.20 12.25 -1.46
N TYR A 38 -8.02 12.07 -0.15
CA TYR A 38 -6.77 12.43 0.54
C TYR A 38 -5.57 11.71 -0.09
N SER A 39 -4.51 12.45 -0.43
CA SER A 39 -3.37 11.92 -1.21
C SER A 39 -2.01 12.17 -0.54
N PRO A 40 -1.75 11.58 0.64
CA PRO A 40 -0.49 11.73 1.35
C PRO A 40 0.63 10.92 0.70
N VAL A 41 1.84 11.09 1.22
CA VAL A 41 2.98 10.27 0.81
C VAL A 41 3.08 9.03 1.68
N LEU A 42 3.23 7.87 1.05
CA LEU A 42 3.44 6.59 1.70
C LEU A 42 4.90 6.21 1.63
N ASP A 43 5.40 5.80 2.79
CA ASP A 43 6.68 5.16 2.95
C ASP A 43 6.47 3.70 3.26
N CYS A 44 6.66 2.87 2.24
CA CYS A 44 6.62 1.43 2.34
C CYS A 44 8.02 0.94 1.95
N HIS A 45 8.64 0.09 2.77
CA HIS A 45 10.01 -0.38 2.56
C HIS A 45 11.01 0.76 2.25
N THR A 46 11.43 0.84 0.98
CA THR A 46 12.32 1.85 0.39
C THR A 46 11.61 2.74 -0.63
N ALA A 47 10.34 2.48 -0.93
CA ALA A 47 9.49 3.29 -1.79
C ALA A 47 8.92 4.48 -1.01
N HIS A 48 8.90 5.62 -1.68
CA HIS A 48 8.35 6.88 -1.20
C HIS A 48 7.46 7.46 -2.30
N ILE A 49 6.16 7.15 -2.23
CA ILE A 49 5.21 7.41 -3.32
C ILE A 49 3.91 7.96 -2.74
N ALA A 50 3.33 8.98 -3.39
CA ALA A 50 2.02 9.47 -3.02
C ALA A 50 0.94 8.46 -3.41
N CYS A 51 0.04 8.15 -2.47
CA CYS A 51 -1.09 7.26 -2.71
C CYS A 51 -2.38 7.98 -2.34
N LYS A 52 -3.37 7.89 -3.21
CA LYS A 52 -4.71 8.40 -2.99
C LYS A 52 -5.49 7.41 -2.14
N PHE A 53 -6.12 7.90 -1.08
CA PHE A 53 -7.18 7.22 -0.35
C PHE A 53 -8.41 7.25 -1.23
N ASP A 54 -8.64 6.20 -2.01
CA ASP A 54 -9.70 6.20 -3.01
C ASP A 54 -11.06 6.04 -2.35
N THR A 55 -11.22 5.00 -1.54
CA THR A 55 -12.44 4.75 -0.76
C THR A 55 -12.10 4.31 0.66
N LEU A 56 -12.78 4.92 1.63
CA LEU A 56 -12.79 4.45 3.02
C LEU A 56 -13.83 3.33 3.10
N ILE A 57 -13.38 2.08 3.11
CA ILE A 57 -14.28 0.91 3.05
C ILE A 57 -15.03 0.78 4.37
N GLU A 58 -14.31 0.73 5.48
CA GLU A 58 -14.89 0.48 6.79
C GLU A 58 -14.09 1.16 7.90
N LYS A 59 -14.77 1.63 8.93
CA LYS A 59 -14.15 1.99 10.20
C LYS A 59 -14.13 0.76 11.10
N ILE A 60 -13.01 0.53 11.76
CA ILE A 60 -12.81 -0.62 12.64
C ILE A 60 -12.30 -0.17 14.00
N ASP A 61 -12.56 -0.99 15.01
CA ASP A 61 -11.98 -0.81 16.33
C ASP A 61 -10.50 -1.22 16.32
N ARG A 62 -9.62 -0.35 16.84
CA ARG A 62 -8.16 -0.56 16.81
C ARG A 62 -7.71 -1.78 17.62
N ARG A 63 -8.44 -2.18 18.67
CA ARG A 63 -8.03 -3.27 19.57
C ARG A 63 -8.63 -4.61 19.16
N THR A 64 -9.90 -4.60 18.78
CA THR A 64 -10.67 -5.81 18.51
C THR A 64 -10.77 -6.14 17.02
N GLY A 65 -10.48 -5.16 16.15
CA GLY A 65 -10.62 -5.32 14.70
C GLY A 65 -12.07 -5.44 14.22
N LYS A 66 -13.06 -5.24 15.11
CA LYS A 66 -14.48 -5.31 14.76
C LYS A 66 -14.87 -4.09 13.94
N LYS A 67 -15.72 -4.32 12.94
CA LYS A 67 -16.32 -3.26 12.12
C LYS A 67 -17.23 -2.41 13.00
N LEU A 68 -17.03 -1.10 12.96
CA LEU A 68 -17.84 -0.11 13.66
C LEU A 68 -18.82 0.57 12.72
N GLU A 69 -18.35 0.94 11.53
CA GLU A 69 -19.13 1.68 10.54
C GLU A 69 -18.69 1.28 9.14
N GLU A 70 -19.64 1.14 8.22
CA GLU A 70 -19.39 0.85 6.82
C GLU A 70 -19.42 2.16 6.01
N ASN A 71 -18.45 2.34 5.11
CA ASN A 71 -18.27 3.52 4.28
C ASN A 71 -18.29 4.85 5.06
N PRO A 72 -17.40 5.04 6.06
CA PRO A 72 -17.35 6.27 6.83
C PRO A 72 -17.00 7.45 5.91
N LYS A 73 -17.67 8.60 6.11
CA LYS A 73 -17.37 9.81 5.32
C LYS A 73 -15.97 10.37 5.59
N PHE A 74 -15.51 10.24 6.83
CA PHE A 74 -14.19 10.69 7.26
C PHE A 74 -13.70 9.88 8.47
N VAL A 75 -12.38 9.84 8.66
CA VAL A 75 -11.71 9.26 9.83
C VAL A 75 -10.85 10.31 10.52
N LYS A 76 -10.71 10.19 11.84
CA LYS A 76 -10.00 11.16 12.69
C LYS A 76 -8.96 10.46 13.55
N SER A 77 -8.11 11.26 14.19
CA SER A 77 -7.04 10.78 15.08
C SER A 77 -7.52 9.75 16.10
N GLY A 78 -6.83 8.61 16.17
CA GLY A 78 -7.18 7.47 17.02
C GLY A 78 -8.08 6.42 16.35
N ASP A 79 -8.74 6.74 15.24
CA ASP A 79 -9.56 5.79 14.51
C ASP A 79 -8.71 4.80 13.71
N ALA A 80 -9.23 3.58 13.55
CA ALA A 80 -8.71 2.61 12.60
C ALA A 80 -9.74 2.39 11.49
N CYS A 81 -9.27 2.15 10.27
CA CYS A 81 -10.13 1.92 9.11
C CYS A 81 -9.47 0.99 8.10
N ILE A 82 -10.29 0.41 7.23
CA ILE A 82 -9.85 -0.29 6.03
C ILE A 82 -10.07 0.67 4.86
N VAL A 83 -9.03 0.90 4.07
CA VAL A 83 -9.01 1.86 2.98
C VAL A 83 -8.52 1.19 1.71
N LYS A 84 -9.20 1.45 0.59
CA LYS A 84 -8.67 1.16 -0.74
C LYS A 84 -7.76 2.32 -1.17
N MET A 85 -6.50 2.01 -1.42
CA MET A 85 -5.48 2.99 -1.78
C MET A 85 -5.00 2.76 -3.20
N VAL A 86 -4.79 3.85 -3.94
CA VAL A 86 -4.31 3.83 -5.32
C VAL A 86 -3.00 4.63 -5.39
N PRO A 87 -1.88 3.99 -5.76
CA PRO A 87 -0.61 4.70 -5.91
C PRO A 87 -0.63 5.61 -7.15
N THR A 88 -0.11 6.83 -7.01
CA THR A 88 -0.04 7.81 -8.12
C THR A 88 1.06 7.50 -9.14
N LYS A 89 2.05 6.69 -8.74
CA LYS A 89 3.16 6.22 -9.56
C LYS A 89 3.27 4.70 -9.43
N PRO A 90 3.83 4.00 -10.43
CA PRO A 90 4.04 2.56 -10.34
C PRO A 90 4.78 2.17 -9.06
N MET A 91 4.13 1.33 -8.25
CA MET A 91 4.61 0.87 -6.96
C MET A 91 4.48 -0.66 -6.91
N CYS A 92 5.36 -1.32 -6.18
CA CYS A 92 5.25 -2.74 -5.86
C CYS A 92 5.08 -2.86 -4.36
N VAL A 93 3.98 -3.46 -3.93
CA VAL A 93 3.70 -3.76 -2.52
C VAL A 93 3.07 -5.13 -2.44
N GLU A 94 3.14 -5.76 -1.27
CA GLU A 94 2.62 -7.11 -1.05
C GLU A 94 1.75 -7.15 0.20
N ALA A 95 0.90 -8.17 0.30
CA ALA A 95 0.13 -8.40 1.50
C ALA A 95 1.06 -8.68 2.69
N TYR A 96 0.71 -8.12 3.85
CA TYR A 96 1.52 -8.27 5.06
C TYR A 96 1.62 -9.73 5.54
N SER A 97 0.61 -10.56 5.28
CA SER A 97 0.63 -11.99 5.59
C SER A 97 1.72 -12.74 4.84
N ASP A 98 1.97 -12.33 3.60
CA ASP A 98 2.81 -13.07 2.66
C ASP A 98 4.24 -12.55 2.73
N TYR A 99 4.40 -11.22 2.68
CA TYR A 99 5.68 -10.54 2.76
C TYR A 99 5.62 -9.39 3.79
N PRO A 100 5.79 -9.68 5.09
CA PRO A 100 5.71 -8.68 6.16
C PRO A 100 6.55 -7.40 5.95
N PRO A 101 7.79 -7.46 5.40
CA PRO A 101 8.60 -6.27 5.15
C PRO A 101 8.05 -5.33 4.05
N LEU A 102 7.24 -5.86 3.13
CA LEU A 102 6.63 -5.13 2.01
C LEU A 102 5.18 -4.72 2.28
N GLY A 103 4.57 -5.24 3.35
CA GLY A 103 3.19 -4.97 3.71
C GLY A 103 2.99 -3.91 4.79
N ARG A 104 4.05 -3.35 5.39
CA ARG A 104 3.97 -2.26 6.38
C ARG A 104 4.30 -0.92 5.75
N PHE A 105 3.53 0.10 6.06
CA PHE A 105 3.81 1.45 5.59
C PHE A 105 3.49 2.52 6.63
N ALA A 106 4.19 3.64 6.50
CA ALA A 106 3.88 4.87 7.20
C ALA A 106 3.24 5.86 6.22
N VAL A 107 2.23 6.58 6.67
CA VAL A 107 1.60 7.66 5.93
C VAL A 107 2.15 8.97 6.47
N ARG A 108 2.76 9.77 5.59
CA ARG A 108 3.37 11.05 5.93
C ARG A 108 2.70 12.20 5.20
N ASP A 109 2.47 13.27 5.95
CA ASP A 109 1.97 14.54 5.44
C ASP A 109 2.67 15.69 6.16
N MET A 110 3.04 16.74 5.43
CA MET A 110 3.79 17.90 5.95
C MET A 110 4.95 17.54 6.91
N ARG A 111 5.70 16.48 6.60
CA ARG A 111 6.84 15.94 7.40
C ARG A 111 6.46 15.29 8.73
N GLN A 112 5.18 15.04 8.99
CA GLN A 112 4.69 14.32 10.15
C GLN A 112 4.10 12.97 9.74
N THR A 113 4.25 11.97 10.61
CA THR A 113 3.59 10.67 10.41
C THR A 113 2.16 10.77 10.93
N VAL A 114 1.20 10.78 10.01
CA VAL A 114 -0.22 10.99 10.31
C VAL A 114 -0.97 9.69 10.49
N ALA A 115 -0.49 8.60 9.90
CA ALA A 115 -1.06 7.27 10.08
C ALA A 115 -0.01 6.19 9.84
N VAL A 116 -0.29 4.98 10.30
CA VAL A 116 0.47 3.76 9.99
C VAL A 116 -0.49 2.69 9.51
N GLY A 117 -0.03 1.82 8.61
CA GLY A 117 -0.90 0.82 8.03
C GLY A 117 -0.21 -0.50 7.70
N VAL A 118 -1.06 -1.51 7.58
CA VAL A 118 -0.70 -2.85 7.12
C VAL A 118 -1.58 -3.24 5.93
N ILE A 119 -0.95 -3.72 4.88
CA ILE A 119 -1.63 -4.13 3.64
C ILE A 119 -2.29 -5.49 3.87
N LYS A 120 -3.58 -5.56 3.59
CA LYS A 120 -4.39 -6.78 3.71
C LYS A 120 -4.47 -7.53 2.39
N SER A 121 -4.67 -6.81 1.28
CA SER A 121 -4.73 -7.38 -0.05
C SER A 121 -4.22 -6.39 -1.09
N VAL A 122 -3.70 -6.91 -2.20
CA VAL A 122 -3.12 -6.13 -3.30
C VAL A 122 -3.73 -6.59 -4.61
N GLU A 123 -4.26 -5.65 -5.40
CA GLU A 123 -4.59 -5.85 -6.81
C GLU A 123 -3.30 -5.65 -7.62
N LYS A 124 -2.68 -6.77 -8.02
CA LYS A 124 -1.44 -6.79 -8.81
C LYS A 124 -1.73 -6.43 -10.27
N SER A 125 -0.89 -5.58 -10.86
CA SER A 125 -0.94 -5.24 -12.28
C SER A 125 -0.28 -6.35 -13.12
N ASP A 126 -0.93 -6.79 -14.19
CA ASP A 126 -0.41 -7.83 -15.08
C ASP A 126 0.45 -7.31 -16.25
N LYS A 127 1.09 -6.15 -16.09
CA LYS A 127 1.95 -5.59 -17.14
C LYS A 127 3.24 -6.38 -17.26
N ALA A 128 3.35 -7.19 -18.31
CA ALA A 128 4.58 -7.91 -18.64
C ALA A 128 5.73 -6.94 -18.91
N GLY A 129 6.83 -7.10 -18.17
CA GLY A 129 8.05 -6.30 -18.37
C GLY A 129 8.83 -6.70 -19.62
N LYS A 130 9.69 -5.80 -20.12
CA LYS A 130 10.63 -6.13 -21.20
C LYS A 130 11.67 -7.14 -20.69
N VAL A 131 11.73 -8.31 -21.32
CA VAL A 131 12.73 -9.36 -21.01
C VAL A 131 14.04 -9.03 -21.72
N THR A 132 15.16 -9.05 -20.99
CA THR A 132 16.49 -8.80 -21.56
C THR A 132 16.97 -10.00 -22.38
N LYS A 133 17.84 -9.76 -23.37
CA LYS A 133 18.44 -10.84 -24.18
C LYS A 133 19.18 -11.89 -23.33
N ALA A 134 19.81 -11.46 -22.23
CA ALA A 134 20.47 -12.37 -21.29
C ALA A 134 19.47 -13.28 -20.57
N ALA A 135 18.35 -12.72 -20.09
CA ALA A 135 17.29 -13.49 -19.44
C ALA A 135 16.63 -14.49 -20.43
N GLN A 136 16.43 -14.10 -21.70
CA GLN A 136 15.95 -15.02 -22.74
C GLN A 136 16.89 -16.20 -22.97
N LYS A 137 18.22 -15.97 -22.93
CA LYS A 137 19.21 -17.05 -23.05
C LYS A 137 19.19 -17.98 -21.84
N ALA A 138 19.05 -17.44 -20.64
CA ALA A 138 18.99 -18.21 -19.40
C ALA A 138 17.68 -19.01 -19.26
N ALA A 139 16.56 -18.54 -19.82
CA ALA A 139 15.29 -19.24 -19.81
C ALA A 139 15.21 -20.41 -20.81
N LYS A 140 16.09 -20.42 -21.84
CA LYS A 140 16.20 -21.51 -22.83
C LYS A 140 17.14 -22.64 -22.40
N LYS A 141 17.76 -22.52 -21.22
CA LYS A 141 18.71 -23.48 -20.66
C LYS A 141 18.09 -24.13 -19.43
#